data_AF-A0A011QUD8-F1
#
_entry.id   AF-A0A011QUD8-F1
#
_cell.length_a   1.000
_cell.length_b   1.000
_cell.length_c   1.000
_cell.angle_alpha   90.00
_cell.angle_beta   90.00
_cell.angle_gamma   90.00
#
_symmetry.space_group_name_H-M   'P 1'
#
loop_
_entity.id
_entity.type
_entity.pdbx_description
1 polymer ?
#
loop_
_entity_poly.entity_id
_entity_poly.type
_entity_poly.pdbx_seq_one_letter_code
_entity_poly.pdbx_strand_id
1 'polypeptide(L)'
;MTQNTLNTIQEMEIKKAPEESTQEAANQLYTKKQLAYFIERHDLDIAKSWKKAEIVSALTEWMDAAAKELLKADADLQALLAQLTTEDSFDLYSDALSREQQESLRLLIEHGLVYNVDGSAWIPESAKSQATESPSISKEAADSNEAQKTAAPKSQETQTAQQTNAWSRPAQKAPALSTQEKIARNKQARLAYFKKQAKKKKRK
;
A
#
# COMPACT_ATOMS: atom_id res chain seq x y z
N MET A 1 8.79 -19.60 -13.34
CA MET A 1 8.09 -18.36 -13.75
C MET A 1 8.14 -17.24 -12.70
N THR A 2 8.83 -17.40 -11.55
CA THR A 2 8.97 -16.39 -10.47
C THR A 2 9.81 -15.18 -10.81
N GLN A 3 10.75 -15.31 -11.76
CA GLN A 3 11.52 -14.15 -12.24
C GLN A 3 10.61 -13.10 -12.90
N ASN A 4 9.43 -13.46 -13.39
CA ASN A 4 8.62 -12.51 -14.17
C ASN A 4 7.98 -11.44 -13.29
N THR A 5 7.33 -11.81 -12.17
CA THR A 5 6.59 -10.86 -11.32
C THR A 5 7.49 -9.80 -10.70
N LEU A 6 8.62 -10.19 -10.09
CA LEU A 6 9.54 -9.24 -9.48
C LEU A 6 10.25 -8.37 -10.53
N ASN A 7 10.57 -8.93 -11.71
CA ASN A 7 11.08 -8.12 -12.82
C ASN A 7 10.05 -7.09 -13.28
N THR A 8 8.76 -7.46 -13.37
CA THR A 8 7.68 -6.52 -13.71
C THR A 8 7.55 -5.41 -12.66
N ILE A 9 7.57 -5.74 -11.36
CA ILE A 9 7.56 -4.73 -10.29
C ILE A 9 8.76 -3.77 -10.44
N GLN A 10 9.93 -4.31 -10.79
CA GLN A 10 11.12 -3.51 -11.04
C GLN A 10 11.01 -2.64 -12.30
N GLU A 11 10.39 -3.16 -13.37
CA GLU A 11 10.12 -2.39 -14.59
C GLU A 11 9.12 -1.26 -14.36
N MET A 12 8.26 -1.37 -13.33
CA MET A 12 7.32 -0.35 -12.86
C MET A 12 7.90 0.56 -11.78
N GLU A 13 9.23 0.62 -11.62
CA GLU A 13 9.90 1.55 -10.71
C GLU A 13 9.85 2.99 -11.25
N ILE A 14 9.46 3.93 -10.40
CA ILE A 14 9.63 5.38 -10.59
C ILE A 14 10.80 5.87 -9.74
N LYS A 15 11.57 6.81 -10.29
CA LYS A 15 12.87 7.22 -9.71
C LYS A 15 12.75 8.16 -8.51
N LYS A 16 11.63 8.85 -8.36
CA LYS A 16 11.39 9.86 -7.33
C LYS A 16 9.94 9.70 -6.86
N ALA A 17 9.69 9.94 -5.59
CA ALA A 17 8.31 10.12 -5.12
C ALA A 17 7.72 11.38 -5.79
N PRO A 18 6.42 11.36 -6.14
CA PRO A 18 5.75 12.55 -6.63
C PRO A 18 5.72 13.64 -5.55
N GLU A 19 5.68 14.90 -5.99
CA GLU A 19 5.63 16.05 -5.09
C GLU A 19 4.24 16.20 -4.47
N GLU A 20 3.21 15.89 -5.25
CA GLU A 20 1.85 15.77 -4.78
C GLU A 20 1.55 14.33 -4.38
N SER A 21 0.82 14.15 -3.27
CA SER A 21 0.40 12.83 -2.81
C SER A 21 -0.80 12.26 -3.60
N THR A 22 -0.90 12.62 -4.87
CA THR A 22 -1.99 12.23 -5.78
C THR A 22 -1.57 11.09 -6.69
N GLN A 23 -2.54 10.25 -7.05
CA GLN A 23 -2.34 9.15 -7.98
C GLN A 23 -1.97 9.65 -9.39
N GLU A 24 -2.56 10.76 -9.82
CA GLU A 24 -2.23 11.38 -11.11
C GLU A 24 -0.77 11.86 -11.16
N ALA A 25 -0.28 12.53 -10.12
CA ALA A 25 1.11 12.98 -10.05
C ALA A 25 2.08 11.80 -10.07
N ALA A 26 1.74 10.68 -9.42
CA ALA A 26 2.52 9.45 -9.49
C ALA A 26 2.53 8.87 -10.92
N ASN A 27 1.37 8.83 -11.58
CA ASN A 27 1.25 8.37 -12.97
C ASN A 27 2.02 9.25 -13.97
N GLN A 28 2.14 10.55 -13.71
CA GLN A 28 2.97 11.46 -14.50
C GLN A 28 4.47 11.10 -14.43
N LEU A 29 4.93 10.39 -13.41
CA LEU A 29 6.33 9.97 -13.30
C LEU A 29 6.65 8.72 -14.12
N TYR A 30 5.64 7.97 -14.57
CA TYR A 30 5.86 6.87 -15.49
C TYR A 30 6.32 7.32 -16.87
N THR A 31 7.15 6.50 -17.49
CA THR A 31 7.49 6.63 -18.91
C THR A 31 6.31 6.19 -19.77
N LYS A 32 6.24 6.67 -21.02
CA LYS A 32 5.18 6.26 -21.95
C LYS A 32 5.16 4.74 -22.18
N LYS A 33 6.33 4.08 -22.11
CA LYS A 33 6.46 2.63 -22.20
C LYS A 33 5.81 1.92 -21.01
N GLN A 34 6.02 2.41 -19.79
CA GLN A 34 5.37 1.87 -18.58
C GLN A 34 3.86 2.12 -18.63
N LEU A 35 3.41 3.30 -19.08
CA LEU A 35 1.99 3.57 -19.27
C LEU A 35 1.34 2.63 -20.30
N ALA A 36 2.02 2.38 -21.41
CA ALA A 36 1.57 1.45 -22.44
C ALA A 36 1.47 -0.01 -21.93
N TYR A 37 2.33 -0.40 -20.98
CA TYR A 37 2.23 -1.71 -20.34
C TYR A 37 0.88 -1.89 -19.63
N PHE A 38 0.41 -0.91 -18.87
CA PHE A 38 -0.90 -1.01 -18.19
C PHE A 38 -2.06 -1.08 -19.21
N ILE A 39 -2.00 -0.28 -20.27
CA ILE A 39 -2.98 -0.30 -21.35
C ILE A 39 -3.08 -1.70 -21.99
N GLU A 40 -1.94 -2.28 -22.36
CA GLU A 40 -1.89 -3.62 -22.97
C GLU A 40 -2.31 -4.72 -22.00
N ARG A 41 -1.94 -4.57 -20.73
CA ARG A 41 -2.19 -5.59 -19.71
C ARG A 41 -3.68 -5.72 -19.37
N HIS A 42 -4.40 -4.61 -19.41
CA HIS A 42 -5.82 -4.54 -19.07
C HIS A 42 -6.73 -4.35 -20.27
N ASP A 43 -6.19 -4.43 -21.49
CA ASP A 43 -6.90 -4.25 -22.76
C ASP A 43 -7.75 -2.97 -22.79
N LEU A 44 -7.13 -1.86 -22.38
CA LEU A 44 -7.81 -0.57 -22.28
C LEU A 44 -7.96 0.08 -23.65
N ASP A 45 -9.10 0.72 -23.89
CA ASP A 45 -9.36 1.51 -25.10
C ASP A 45 -8.68 2.89 -25.04
N ILE A 46 -7.37 2.87 -24.77
CA ILE A 46 -6.51 4.05 -24.71
C ILE A 46 -5.45 3.88 -25.79
N ALA A 47 -5.46 4.75 -26.81
CA ALA A 47 -4.48 4.61 -27.87
C ALA A 47 -3.08 5.02 -27.39
N LYS A 48 -2.08 4.16 -27.64
CA LYS A 48 -0.66 4.42 -27.31
C LYS A 48 -0.08 5.65 -28.05
N SER A 49 -0.77 6.12 -29.09
CA SER A 49 -0.42 7.33 -29.85
C SER A 49 -0.86 8.61 -29.14
N TRP A 50 -1.78 8.56 -28.17
CA TRP A 50 -2.24 9.74 -27.42
C TRP A 50 -1.08 10.46 -26.71
N LYS A 51 -1.31 11.72 -26.35
CA LYS A 51 -0.34 12.48 -25.56
C LYS A 51 -0.23 11.84 -24.18
N LYS A 52 0.96 11.93 -23.58
CA LYS A 52 1.20 11.34 -22.25
C LYS A 52 0.19 11.83 -21.22
N ALA A 53 -0.15 13.11 -21.21
CA ALA A 53 -1.13 13.68 -20.28
C ALA A 53 -2.52 13.07 -20.45
N GLU A 54 -2.97 12.86 -21.69
CA GLU A 54 -4.25 12.21 -22.00
C GLU A 54 -4.26 10.76 -21.53
N ILE A 55 -3.17 10.02 -21.78
CA ILE A 55 -2.99 8.65 -21.27
C ILE A 55 -3.04 8.61 -19.74
N VAL A 56 -2.33 9.52 -19.07
CA VAL A 56 -2.29 9.58 -17.60
C VAL A 56 -3.68 9.86 -17.03
N SER A 57 -4.41 10.83 -17.61
CA SER A 57 -5.75 11.16 -17.15
C SER A 57 -6.70 9.96 -17.29
N ALA A 58 -6.77 9.36 -18.49
CA ALA A 58 -7.62 8.19 -18.74
C ALA A 58 -7.23 6.97 -17.88
N LEU A 59 -5.93 6.71 -17.71
CA LEU A 59 -5.45 5.61 -16.89
C LEU A 59 -5.74 5.84 -15.40
N THR A 60 -5.64 7.08 -14.92
CA THR A 60 -5.93 7.43 -13.53
C THR A 60 -7.41 7.21 -13.22
N GLU A 61 -8.30 7.63 -14.11
CA GLU A 61 -9.74 7.39 -14.00
C GLU A 61 -10.07 5.89 -13.99
N TRP A 62 -9.49 5.13 -14.92
CA TRP A 62 -9.67 3.68 -14.96
C TRP A 62 -9.13 3.00 -13.69
N MET A 63 -7.93 3.37 -13.23
CA MET A 63 -7.31 2.81 -12.03
C MET A 63 -8.15 3.09 -10.78
N ASP A 64 -8.70 4.30 -10.60
CA ASP A 64 -9.55 4.61 -9.44
C ASP A 64 -10.84 3.78 -9.43
N ALA A 65 -11.47 3.59 -10.59
CA ALA A 65 -12.65 2.73 -10.71
C ALA A 65 -12.30 1.25 -10.46
N ALA A 66 -11.23 0.75 -11.06
CA ALA A 66 -10.79 -0.63 -10.94
C ALA A 66 -10.29 -0.97 -9.53
N ALA A 67 -9.61 -0.04 -8.87
CA ALA A 67 -9.13 -0.19 -7.49
C ALA A 67 -10.28 -0.41 -6.49
N LYS A 68 -11.36 0.36 -6.62
CA LYS A 68 -12.56 0.22 -5.78
C LYS A 68 -13.19 -1.16 -5.92
N GLU A 69 -13.30 -1.68 -7.14
CA GLU A 69 -13.86 -3.01 -7.38
C GLU A 69 -12.92 -4.12 -6.89
N LEU A 70 -11.60 -3.96 -7.10
CA LEU A 70 -10.59 -4.92 -6.64
C LEU A 70 -10.61 -5.06 -5.11
N LEU A 71 -10.60 -3.94 -4.38
CA LEU A 71 -10.57 -3.95 -2.91
C LEU A 71 -11.87 -4.50 -2.30
N LYS A 72 -13.01 -4.35 -2.97
CA LYS A 72 -14.26 -4.99 -2.56
C LYS A 72 -14.24 -6.51 -2.77
N ALA A 73 -13.59 -6.96 -3.82
CA ALA A 73 -13.56 -8.37 -4.20
C ALA A 73 -12.52 -9.19 -3.40
N ASP A 74 -11.42 -8.55 -2.97
CA ASP A 74 -10.29 -9.23 -2.33
C ASP A 74 -9.93 -8.59 -0.98
N ALA A 75 -10.43 -9.20 0.09
CA ALA A 75 -10.20 -8.76 1.47
C ALA A 75 -8.73 -8.94 1.91
N ASP A 76 -8.02 -9.94 1.36
CA ASP A 76 -6.60 -10.17 1.70
C ASP A 76 -5.73 -9.07 1.09
N LEU A 77 -6.05 -8.63 -0.12
CA LEU A 77 -5.40 -7.51 -0.78
C LEU A 77 -5.69 -6.17 -0.09
N GLN A 78 -6.92 -5.98 0.41
CA GLN A 78 -7.25 -4.83 1.27
C GLN A 78 -6.45 -4.85 2.58
N ALA A 79 -6.34 -6.00 3.23
CA ALA A 79 -5.55 -6.15 4.46
C ALA A 79 -4.06 -5.88 4.21
N LEU A 80 -3.51 -6.36 3.10
CA LEU A 80 -2.14 -6.07 2.69
C LEU A 80 -1.94 -4.56 2.47
N LEU A 81 -2.85 -3.89 1.76
CA LEU A 81 -2.79 -2.46 1.56
C LEU A 81 -2.82 -1.70 2.90
N ALA A 82 -3.69 -2.09 3.83
CA ALA A 82 -3.75 -1.50 5.18
C ALA A 82 -2.47 -1.74 5.99
N GLN A 83 -1.81 -2.89 5.84
CA GLN A 83 -0.51 -3.12 6.45
C GLN A 83 0.55 -2.17 5.88
N LEU A 84 0.60 -2.02 4.55
CA LEU A 84 1.57 -1.17 3.86
C LEU A 84 1.42 0.32 4.22
N THR A 85 0.22 0.79 4.58
CA THR A 85 0.02 2.18 5.01
C THR A 85 0.52 2.45 6.43
N THR A 86 0.61 1.43 7.28
CA THR A 86 1.14 1.55 8.65
C THR A 86 2.66 1.48 8.72
N GLU A 87 3.32 0.88 7.73
CA GLU A 87 4.77 0.81 7.68
C GLU A 87 5.40 2.07 7.08
N ASP A 88 6.37 2.65 7.79
CA ASP A 88 7.12 3.83 7.32
C ASP A 88 7.91 3.58 6.02
N SER A 89 8.24 2.33 5.72
CA SER A 89 8.88 1.92 4.47
C SER A 89 8.80 0.41 4.29
N PHE A 90 8.24 -0.02 3.16
CA PHE A 90 8.17 -1.43 2.79
C PHE A 90 9.08 -1.71 1.59
N ASP A 91 10.02 -2.64 1.73
CA ASP A 91 10.96 -3.03 0.66
C ASP A 91 10.29 -4.03 -0.30
N LEU A 92 10.02 -3.57 -1.53
CA LEU A 92 9.37 -4.35 -2.58
C LEU A 92 10.28 -5.44 -3.19
N TYR A 93 11.58 -5.39 -2.90
CA TYR A 93 12.57 -6.35 -3.38
C TYR A 93 13.07 -7.30 -2.29
N SER A 94 12.41 -7.31 -1.12
CA SER A 94 12.78 -8.17 -0.01
C SER A 94 12.71 -9.65 -0.39
N ASP A 95 13.81 -10.38 -0.11
CA ASP A 95 13.90 -11.84 -0.28
C ASP A 95 12.91 -12.60 0.65
N ALA A 96 12.29 -11.91 1.62
CA ALA A 96 11.31 -12.48 2.55
C ALA A 96 9.87 -12.51 2.01
N LEU A 97 9.59 -11.84 0.89
CA LEU A 97 8.24 -11.80 0.32
C LEU A 97 7.85 -13.15 -0.28
N SER A 98 6.69 -13.67 0.14
CA SER A 98 6.12 -14.86 -0.46
C SER A 98 5.73 -14.61 -1.92
N ARG A 99 5.53 -15.68 -2.69
CA ARG A 99 5.07 -15.56 -4.08
C ARG A 99 3.72 -14.86 -4.17
N GLU A 100 2.79 -15.23 -3.28
CA GLU A 100 1.46 -14.62 -3.23
C GLU A 100 1.56 -13.12 -2.92
N GLN A 101 2.39 -12.74 -1.94
CA GLN A 101 2.61 -11.33 -1.62
C GLN A 101 3.20 -10.55 -2.79
N GLN A 102 4.13 -11.11 -3.55
CA GLN A 102 4.67 -10.47 -4.75
C GLN A 102 3.59 -10.30 -5.83
N GLU A 103 2.68 -11.26 -5.98
CA GLU A 103 1.57 -11.16 -6.92
C GLU A 103 0.54 -10.11 -6.46
N SER A 104 0.20 -10.05 -5.16
CA SER A 104 -0.66 -9.03 -4.58
C SER A 104 -0.05 -7.62 -4.69
N LEU A 105 1.26 -7.47 -4.43
CA LEU A 105 1.97 -6.20 -4.60
C LEU A 105 1.96 -5.73 -6.05
N ARG A 106 2.15 -6.66 -6.99
CA ARG A 106 2.04 -6.35 -8.41
C ARG A 106 0.62 -5.88 -8.76
N LEU A 107 -0.41 -6.56 -8.28
CA LEU A 107 -1.80 -6.15 -8.49
C LEU A 107 -2.09 -4.76 -7.93
N LEU A 108 -1.61 -4.48 -6.71
CA LEU A 108 -1.72 -3.15 -6.10
C LEU A 108 -1.04 -2.07 -6.95
N ILE A 109 0.11 -2.37 -7.57
CA ILE A 109 0.78 -1.45 -8.49
C ILE A 109 0.02 -1.28 -9.81
N GLU A 110 -0.49 -2.37 -10.38
CA GLU A 110 -1.27 -2.35 -11.62
C GLU A 110 -2.56 -1.53 -11.52
N HIS A 111 -3.11 -1.38 -10.31
CA HIS A 111 -4.33 -0.61 -10.03
C HIS A 111 -4.06 0.77 -9.41
N GLY A 112 -2.80 1.23 -9.38
CA GLY A 112 -2.46 2.56 -8.87
C GLY A 112 -2.66 2.75 -7.36
N LEU A 113 -2.77 1.66 -6.60
CA LEU A 113 -2.89 1.68 -5.14
C LEU A 113 -1.54 1.78 -4.44
N VAL A 114 -0.49 1.24 -5.07
CA VAL A 114 0.89 1.28 -4.59
C VAL A 114 1.81 1.64 -5.74
N TYR A 115 2.87 2.41 -5.49
CA TYR A 115 3.90 2.73 -6.46
C TYR A 115 5.25 2.27 -5.95
N ASN A 116 6.07 1.75 -6.85
CA ASN A 116 7.45 1.39 -6.55
C ASN A 116 8.36 2.61 -6.73
N VAL A 117 8.69 3.27 -5.63
CA VAL A 117 9.61 4.41 -5.60
C VAL A 117 10.97 3.96 -5.10
N ASP A 118 11.94 3.87 -6.01
CA ASP A 118 13.32 3.42 -5.71
C ASP A 118 13.36 2.12 -4.88
N GLY A 119 12.48 1.15 -5.17
CA GLY A 119 12.40 -0.13 -4.47
C GLY A 119 11.57 -0.14 -3.18
N SER A 120 11.02 1.01 -2.78
CA SER A 120 10.12 1.12 -1.64
C SER A 120 8.68 1.34 -2.09
N ALA A 121 7.72 0.78 -1.35
CA ALA A 121 6.30 1.07 -1.57
C ALA A 121 6.00 2.54 -1.21
N TRP A 122 5.29 3.23 -2.10
CA TRP A 122 4.70 4.54 -1.88
C TRP A 122 3.21 4.47 -2.18
N ILE A 123 2.39 5.10 -1.36
CA ILE A 123 0.93 4.97 -1.42
C ILE A 123 0.32 6.36 -1.57
N PRO A 124 -0.49 6.62 -2.62
CA PRO A 124 -1.18 7.89 -2.78
C PRO A 124 -2.24 8.08 -1.69
N GLU A 125 -2.61 9.33 -1.43
CA GLU A 125 -3.53 9.66 -0.34
C GLU A 125 -4.93 9.09 -0.56
N SER A 126 -5.38 9.03 -1.81
CA SER A 126 -6.63 8.36 -2.21
C SER A 126 -6.67 6.88 -1.78
N ALA A 127 -5.57 6.14 -1.99
CA ALA A 127 -5.47 4.73 -1.62
C ALA A 127 -5.37 4.52 -0.10
N LYS A 128 -4.76 5.47 0.64
CA LYS A 128 -4.75 5.42 2.11
C LYS A 128 -6.16 5.50 2.69
N SER A 129 -6.99 6.39 2.16
CA SER A 129 -8.39 6.52 2.58
C SER A 129 -9.18 5.25 2.29
N GLN A 130 -9.00 4.64 1.11
CA GLN A 130 -9.64 3.38 0.73
C GLN A 130 -9.20 2.19 1.58
N ALA A 131 -7.96 2.19 2.09
CA ALA A 131 -7.47 1.15 3.00
C ALA A 131 -8.13 1.19 4.38
N THR A 132 -8.52 2.39 4.85
CA THR A 132 -9.22 2.59 6.13
C THR A 132 -10.74 2.42 6.05
N GLU A 133 -11.31 2.42 4.85
CA GLU A 133 -12.70 2.06 4.60
C GLU A 133 -12.86 0.54 4.67
N SER A 134 -12.72 -0.02 5.87
CA SER A 134 -13.30 -1.33 6.15
C SER A 134 -14.80 -1.27 5.91
N PRO A 135 -15.43 -2.33 5.36
CA PRO A 135 -16.87 -2.38 5.24
C PRO A 135 -17.44 -2.35 6.65
N SER A 136 -17.99 -1.21 7.05
CA SER A 136 -18.98 -1.20 8.11
C SER A 136 -20.10 -2.10 7.61
N ILE A 137 -20.16 -3.31 8.16
CA ILE A 137 -21.36 -4.12 8.11
C ILE A 137 -22.40 -3.26 8.83
N SER A 138 -23.15 -2.50 8.06
CA SER A 138 -24.37 -1.84 8.51
C SER A 138 -25.25 -2.93 9.08
N LYS A 139 -25.25 -3.04 10.41
CA LYS A 139 -26.38 -3.62 11.13
C LYS A 139 -27.57 -2.73 10.80
N GLU A 140 -28.33 -3.17 9.83
CA GLU A 140 -29.63 -2.64 9.47
C GLU A 140 -30.46 -2.56 10.74
N ALA A 141 -30.80 -1.34 11.11
CA ALA A 141 -31.70 -1.02 12.19
C ALA A 141 -33.11 -1.47 11.78
N ALA A 142 -33.65 -2.45 12.48
CA ALA A 142 -35.08 -2.68 12.58
C ALA A 142 -35.43 -2.68 14.06
N ASP A 143 -35.94 -1.55 14.54
CA ASP A 143 -37.32 -1.40 15.01
C ASP A 143 -37.41 -0.23 16.01
N SER A 144 -38.37 0.66 15.77
CA SER A 144 -38.64 1.87 16.54
C SER A 144 -39.78 1.64 17.53
N ASN A 145 -39.80 2.50 18.57
CA ASN A 145 -40.92 2.85 19.45
C ASN A 145 -41.30 1.87 20.58
N GLU A 146 -41.72 2.30 21.79
CA GLU A 146 -41.74 3.59 22.48
C GLU A 146 -42.19 3.34 23.95
N ALA A 147 -41.53 4.04 24.89
CA ALA A 147 -41.95 4.48 26.23
C ALA A 147 -42.55 3.52 27.29
N GLN A 148 -41.95 3.49 28.50
CA GLN A 148 -42.35 4.36 29.64
C GLN A 148 -41.63 4.00 30.97
N LYS A 149 -41.13 5.05 31.66
CA LYS A 149 -41.13 5.33 33.12
C LYS A 149 -40.79 4.19 34.11
N THR A 150 -39.81 4.30 35.02
CA THR A 150 -39.79 5.22 36.18
C THR A 150 -38.53 5.04 37.06
N ALA A 151 -38.14 6.13 37.74
CA ALA A 151 -37.53 6.26 39.07
C ALA A 151 -36.08 5.80 39.37
N ALA A 152 -35.24 6.79 39.69
CA ALA A 152 -33.94 6.72 40.40
C ALA A 152 -34.15 6.61 41.94
N PRO A 153 -33.11 6.78 42.79
CA PRO A 153 -31.81 6.10 42.93
C PRO A 153 -31.59 5.58 44.38
N LYS A 154 -30.55 4.77 44.65
CA LYS A 154 -29.94 4.72 46.00
C LYS A 154 -28.50 4.18 46.00
N SER A 155 -27.62 5.00 46.56
CA SER A 155 -26.20 4.80 46.82
C SER A 155 -25.93 3.84 47.99
N GLN A 156 -24.73 3.24 48.03
CA GLN A 156 -23.76 3.17 49.16
C GLN A 156 -22.71 2.07 48.87
N GLU A 157 -21.42 2.43 48.73
CA GLU A 157 -20.31 2.23 49.71
C GLU A 157 -19.84 0.75 49.77
N THR A 158 -18.56 0.36 49.81
CA THR A 158 -17.27 1.01 50.10
C THR A 158 -16.12 0.04 49.71
N GLN A 159 -14.97 0.59 49.26
CA GLN A 159 -13.55 0.23 49.57
C GLN A 159 -13.07 -1.24 49.36
N THR A 160 -11.89 -1.55 48.81
CA THR A 160 -10.57 -1.25 49.40
C THR A 160 -9.44 -1.81 48.49
N ALA A 161 -8.32 -1.07 48.38
CA ALA A 161 -6.92 -1.50 48.13
C ALA A 161 -6.57 -2.26 46.82
N GLN A 162 -5.41 -2.12 46.17
CA GLN A 162 -4.13 -1.48 46.51
C GLN A 162 -3.32 -1.31 45.21
N GLN A 163 -2.62 -0.18 45.08
CA GLN A 163 -1.52 0.00 44.14
C GLN A 163 -0.36 -0.94 44.50
N THR A 164 0.32 -1.52 43.50
CA THR A 164 1.79 -1.57 43.50
C THR A 164 2.37 -1.69 42.08
N ASN A 165 3.30 -0.79 41.80
CA ASN A 165 4.56 -0.98 41.07
C ASN A 165 4.56 -0.98 39.53
N ALA A 166 4.80 0.23 39.05
CA ALA A 166 5.58 0.59 37.88
C ALA A 166 6.67 -0.42 37.50
N TRP A 167 6.60 -0.89 36.25
CA TRP A 167 7.79 -1.21 35.45
C TRP A 167 7.59 -0.62 34.04
N SER A 168 7.64 0.70 33.98
CA SER A 168 7.75 1.42 32.70
C SER A 168 9.16 1.21 32.17
N ARG A 169 9.35 0.14 31.38
CA ARG A 169 10.48 0.10 30.45
C ARG A 169 10.26 1.22 29.44
N PRO A 170 11.19 2.19 29.29
CA PRO A 170 11.16 3.03 28.10
C PRO A 170 11.38 2.07 26.93
N ALA A 171 10.35 1.91 26.09
CA ALA A 171 10.56 1.41 24.74
C ALA A 171 11.56 2.37 24.11
N GLN A 172 12.81 1.94 23.98
CA GLN A 172 13.77 2.62 23.13
C GLN A 172 13.16 2.58 21.74
N LYS A 173 12.49 3.68 21.36
CA LYS A 173 12.21 3.99 19.96
C LYS A 173 13.55 3.84 19.26
N ALA A 174 13.65 2.81 18.41
CA ALA A 174 14.77 2.73 17.49
C ALA A 174 14.88 4.11 16.80
N PRO A 175 16.08 4.68 16.66
CA PRO A 175 16.22 5.95 15.98
C PRO A 175 15.60 5.80 14.60
N ALA A 176 14.61 6.65 14.30
CA ALA A 176 14.05 6.72 12.96
C ALA A 176 15.22 7.05 12.03
N LEU A 177 15.61 6.07 11.22
CA LEU A 177 16.72 6.21 10.27
C LEU A 177 16.44 7.44 9.41
N SER A 178 17.44 8.31 9.30
CA SER A 178 17.34 9.51 8.47
C SER A 178 17.01 9.11 7.03
N THR A 179 16.32 9.98 6.29
CA THR A 179 16.01 9.76 4.86
C THR A 179 17.26 9.36 4.07
N GLN A 180 18.42 9.88 4.44
CA GLN A 180 19.70 9.57 3.81
C GLN A 180 20.21 8.16 4.13
N GLU A 181 20.04 7.68 5.36
CA GLU A 181 20.35 6.28 5.72
C GLU A 181 19.39 5.30 5.06
N LYS A 182 18.10 5.65 4.93
CA LYS A 182 17.12 4.84 4.19
C LYS A 182 17.53 4.69 2.72
N ILE A 183 17.92 5.79 2.06
CA ILE A 183 18.44 5.77 0.68
C ILE A 183 19.72 4.94 0.57
N ALA A 184 20.65 5.07 1.52
CA ALA A 184 21.91 4.33 1.50
C ALA A 184 21.67 2.81 1.64
N ARG A 185 20.75 2.41 2.52
CA ARG A 185 20.40 1.00 2.74
C ARG A 185 19.72 0.40 1.51
N ASN A 186 18.82 1.13 0.88
CA ASN A 186 18.14 0.68 -0.34
C ASN A 186 19.14 0.53 -1.51
N LYS A 187 20.05 1.51 -1.71
CA LYS A 187 21.14 1.39 -2.69
C LYS A 187 22.03 0.16 -2.46
N GLN A 188 22.32 -0.18 -1.20
CA GLN A 188 23.10 -1.39 -0.88
C GLN A 188 22.32 -2.67 -1.21
N ALA A 189 21.04 -2.74 -0.87
CA ALA A 189 20.18 -3.87 -1.23
C ALA A 189 20.11 -4.07 -2.76
N ARG A 190 19.93 -2.98 -3.50
CA ARG A 190 19.94 -2.95 -4.98
C ARG A 190 21.25 -3.48 -5.56
N LEU A 191 22.39 -3.05 -5.03
CA LEU A 191 23.71 -3.54 -5.46
C LEU A 191 23.91 -5.03 -5.13
N ALA A 192 23.44 -5.50 -3.98
CA ALA A 192 23.52 -6.90 -3.59
C ALA A 192 22.69 -7.79 -4.54
N TYR A 193 21.48 -7.34 -4.90
CA TYR A 193 20.64 -8.02 -5.86
C TYR A 193 21.30 -8.12 -7.24
N PHE A 194 21.82 -7.01 -7.79
CA PHE A 194 22.52 -7.04 -9.08
C PHE A 194 23.75 -7.94 -9.07
N LYS A 195 24.53 -7.95 -7.97
CA LYS A 195 25.66 -8.89 -7.80
C LYS A 195 25.20 -10.35 -7.78
N LYS A 196 24.09 -10.67 -7.11
CA LYS A 196 23.50 -12.04 -7.13
C LYS A 196 23.07 -12.44 -8.55
N GLN A 197 22.43 -11.55 -9.30
CA GLN A 197 22.01 -11.81 -10.68
C GLN A 197 23.20 -12.04 -11.61
N ALA A 198 24.25 -11.21 -11.50
CA ALA A 198 25.47 -11.37 -12.27
C ALA A 198 26.18 -12.71 -11.98
N LYS A 199 26.22 -13.14 -10.70
CA LYS A 199 26.78 -14.45 -10.32
C LYS A 199 25.96 -15.63 -10.84
N LYS A 200 24.62 -15.52 -10.87
CA LYS A 200 23.74 -16.56 -11.46
C LYS A 200 23.95 -16.68 -12.97
N LYS A 201 24.20 -15.58 -13.69
CA LYS A 201 24.47 -15.59 -15.14
C LYS A 201 25.84 -16.18 -15.51
N LYS A 202 26.86 -16.06 -14.65
CA LYS A 202 28.20 -16.64 -14.88
C LYS A 202 28.32 -18.14 -14.60
N ARG A 203 27.29 -18.76 -14.03
CA ARG A 203 27.24 -20.20 -13.71
C ARG A 203 26.44 -21.02 -14.75
N LYS A 204 25.99 -20.38 -15.83
CA LYS A 204 25.49 -21.01 -17.06
C LYS A 204 26.57 -20.87 -18.12
#